data_AF-A0A7X7IAU6-F1
#
_entry.id   AF-A0A7X7IAU6-F1
#
_cell.length_a   1.000
_cell.length_b   1.000
_cell.length_c   1.000
_cell.angle_alpha   90.00
_cell.angle_beta   90.00
_cell.angle_gamma   90.00
#
_symmetry.space_group_name_H-M   'P 1'
#
loop_
_entity.id
_entity.type
_entity.pdbx_description
1 polymer ?
#
loop_
_entity_poly.entity_id
_entity_poly.type
_entity_poly.pdbx_seq_one_letter_code
_entity_poly.pdbx_strand_id
1 'polypeptide(L)'
;MATFDRILASYEQGIKKLADDLIAENNPPDEERSNLLMLTRMLQALVTTYQTHQLDRAAALQATKPVGPGAAIPRGSGILNVSLRRLVDDALMTPWYARFLNSSLGLKRTIIISGGPKAGKSTLLNALIDLLPRDHRIVAIDDADEGLPILKMRSFTVQLKAKRGTPARISTFRKAADMRPTWMVAGELVRRDAPPFLEYLTGSSTGGLTTVQSLDPETTLNEWLAMNKATAEHLRKLNPLVVHLELDEEDRPRVVRVIEVTTDRGNLVITPREQVDSEQVGVQGGQRSDLAKAEQQAAIAG
;
A
#
# COMPACT_ATOMS: atom_id res chain seq x y z
N MET A 1 3.21 -0.71 29.62
CA MET A 1 2.58 0.49 29.04
C MET A 1 3.58 1.15 28.11
N ALA A 2 3.23 1.32 26.84
CA ALA A 2 4.14 1.93 25.87
C ALA A 2 4.40 3.40 26.25
N THR A 3 5.61 3.91 26.00
CA THR A 3 5.99 5.30 26.29
C THR A 3 4.98 6.31 25.76
N PHE A 4 4.34 6.00 24.64
CA PHE A 4 3.32 6.84 24.00
C PHE A 4 1.97 6.89 24.73
N ASP A 5 1.53 5.80 25.36
CA ASP A 5 0.28 5.78 26.16
C ASP A 5 0.40 6.73 27.36
N ARG A 6 1.59 6.76 27.97
CA ARG A 6 1.90 7.70 29.07
C ARG A 6 1.89 9.15 28.60
N ILE A 7 2.40 9.41 27.39
CA ILE A 7 2.39 10.74 26.78
C ILE A 7 0.94 11.19 26.52
N LEU A 8 0.09 10.31 25.95
CA LEU A 8 -1.31 10.63 25.67
C LEU A 8 -2.14 10.85 26.95
N ALA A 9 -1.94 10.03 27.99
CA ALA A 9 -2.60 10.23 29.28
C ALA A 9 -2.16 11.57 29.93
N SER A 10 -0.86 11.90 29.84
CA SER A 10 -0.36 13.20 30.29
C SER A 10 -0.91 14.37 29.47
N TYR A 11 -1.15 14.17 28.18
CA TYR A 11 -1.72 15.17 27.28
C TYR A 11 -3.20 15.43 27.60
N GLU A 12 -4.00 14.38 27.81
CA GLU A 12 -5.40 14.47 28.22
C GLU A 12 -5.57 15.20 29.56
N GLN A 13 -4.70 14.88 30.54
CA GLN A 13 -4.66 15.59 31.81
C GLN A 13 -4.20 17.06 31.64
N GLY A 14 -3.27 17.32 30.73
CA GLY A 14 -2.81 18.67 30.40
C GLY A 14 -3.93 19.55 29.83
N ILE A 15 -4.77 19.01 28.94
CA ILE A 15 -5.93 19.73 28.39
C ILE A 15 -6.90 20.14 29.51
N LYS A 16 -7.20 19.22 30.43
CA LYS A 16 -8.07 19.51 31.57
C LYS A 16 -7.48 20.59 32.47
N LYS A 17 -6.20 20.43 32.82
CA LYS A 17 -5.50 21.36 33.71
C LYS A 17 -5.46 22.76 33.12
N LEU A 18 -5.18 22.89 31.82
CA LEU A 18 -5.20 24.18 31.12
C LEU A 18 -6.57 24.85 31.20
N ALA A 19 -7.65 24.10 31.04
CA ALA A 19 -9.01 24.63 31.17
C ALA A 19 -9.32 25.08 32.61
N ASP A 20 -8.92 24.29 33.61
CA ASP A 20 -9.11 24.61 35.03
C ASP A 20 -8.31 25.88 35.40
N ASP A 21 -7.06 26.01 34.94
CA ASP A 21 -6.20 27.17 35.15
C ASP A 21 -6.80 28.43 34.49
N LEU A 22 -7.27 28.35 33.24
CA LEU A 22 -7.91 29.48 32.55
C LEU A 22 -9.20 29.95 33.23
N ILE A 23 -10.01 29.03 33.75
CA ILE A 23 -11.22 29.35 34.52
C ILE A 23 -10.86 30.03 35.84
N ALA A 24 -9.82 29.55 36.52
CA ALA A 24 -9.37 30.12 37.80
C ALA A 24 -8.77 31.53 37.63
N GLU A 25 -7.99 31.76 36.56
CA GLU A 25 -7.35 33.04 36.29
C GLU A 25 -8.33 34.13 35.84
N ASN A 26 -9.32 33.78 35.01
CA ASN A 26 -10.17 34.77 34.34
C ASN A 26 -11.58 34.88 34.92
N ASN A 27 -11.99 33.96 35.79
CA ASN A 27 -13.32 33.88 36.42
C ASN A 27 -14.49 34.22 35.45
N PRO A 28 -14.61 33.50 34.32
CA PRO A 28 -15.55 33.85 33.25
C PRO A 28 -17.02 33.69 33.68
N PRO A 29 -17.95 34.43 33.03
CA PRO A 29 -19.40 34.24 33.21
C PRO A 29 -19.84 32.81 32.90
N ASP A 30 -20.99 32.39 33.45
CA ASP A 30 -21.46 30.99 33.36
C ASP A 30 -21.57 30.46 31.92
N GLU A 31 -21.97 31.30 30.95
CA GLU A 31 -22.08 30.91 29.54
C GLU A 31 -20.70 30.64 28.90
N GLU A 32 -19.73 31.52 29.12
CA GLU A 32 -18.36 31.36 28.63
C GLU A 32 -17.65 30.18 29.31
N ARG A 33 -17.91 29.98 30.61
CA ARG A 33 -17.43 28.83 31.37
C ARG A 33 -17.97 27.52 30.79
N SER A 34 -19.25 27.47 30.45
CA SER A 34 -19.89 26.32 29.81
C SER A 34 -19.26 26.01 28.45
N ASN A 35 -19.02 27.04 27.63
CA ASN A 35 -18.36 26.90 26.32
C ASN A 35 -16.93 26.36 26.44
N LEU A 36 -16.14 26.85 27.40
CA LEU A 36 -14.79 26.35 27.68
C LEU A 36 -14.79 24.89 28.11
N LEU A 37 -15.72 24.51 28.99
CA LEU A 37 -15.87 23.12 29.42
C LEU A 37 -16.31 22.20 28.28
N MET A 38 -17.17 22.69 27.36
CA MET A 38 -17.59 21.93 26.19
C MET A 38 -16.43 21.70 25.21
N LEU A 39 -15.65 22.73 24.91
CA LEU A 39 -14.43 22.62 24.09
C LEU A 39 -13.43 21.64 24.71
N THR A 40 -13.23 21.72 26.02
CA THR A 40 -12.35 20.81 26.78
C THR A 40 -12.82 19.36 26.64
N ARG A 41 -14.12 19.10 26.81
CA ARG A 41 -14.70 17.76 26.63
C ARG A 41 -14.58 17.25 25.21
N MET A 42 -14.74 18.10 24.20
CA MET A 42 -14.56 17.72 22.79
C MET A 42 -13.11 17.34 22.49
N LEU A 43 -12.15 18.12 22.99
CA LEU A 43 -10.72 17.84 22.81
C LEU A 43 -10.31 16.56 23.55
N GLN A 44 -10.80 16.36 24.77
CA GLN A 44 -10.61 15.10 25.50
C GLN A 44 -11.22 13.92 24.72
N ALA A 45 -12.45 14.06 24.24
CA ALA A 45 -13.11 13.02 23.44
C ALA A 45 -12.34 12.67 22.17
N LEU A 46 -11.70 13.63 21.50
CA LEU A 46 -10.81 13.37 20.35
C LEU A 46 -9.58 12.55 20.76
N VAL A 47 -8.95 12.88 21.89
CA VAL A 47 -7.78 12.15 22.41
C VAL A 47 -8.19 10.73 22.84
N THR A 48 -9.29 10.58 23.57
CA THR A 48 -9.84 9.28 23.98
C THR A 48 -10.24 8.47 22.76
N THR A 49 -10.90 9.05 21.75
CA THR A 49 -11.27 8.34 20.51
C THR A 49 -10.04 7.85 19.76
N TYR A 50 -8.98 8.65 19.70
CA TYR A 50 -7.70 8.24 19.12
C TYR A 50 -7.05 7.09 19.92
N GLN A 51 -7.06 7.17 21.26
CA GLN A 51 -6.60 6.08 22.13
C GLN A 51 -7.41 4.80 21.89
N THR A 52 -8.74 4.88 21.87
CA THR A 52 -9.62 3.73 21.61
C THR A 52 -9.37 3.16 20.21
N HIS A 53 -9.22 4.00 19.19
CA HIS A 53 -8.87 3.53 17.84
C HIS A 53 -7.49 2.85 17.80
N GLN A 54 -6.49 3.37 18.52
CA GLN A 54 -5.18 2.72 18.63
C GLN A 54 -5.25 1.41 19.42
N LEU A 55 -6.06 1.36 20.48
CA LEU A 55 -6.30 0.18 21.30
C LEU A 55 -7.10 -0.87 20.54
N ASP A 56 -8.06 -0.49 19.70
CA ASP A 56 -8.80 -1.40 18.81
C ASP A 56 -7.87 -1.96 17.73
N ARG A 57 -6.96 -1.15 17.18
CA ARG A 57 -5.87 -1.66 16.34
C ARG A 57 -4.95 -2.59 17.13
N ALA A 58 -4.59 -2.25 18.37
CA ALA A 58 -3.73 -3.07 19.22
C ALA A 58 -4.42 -4.38 19.68
N ALA A 59 -5.73 -4.37 19.90
CA ALA A 59 -6.55 -5.53 20.26
C ALA A 59 -6.76 -6.43 19.05
N ALA A 60 -6.97 -5.85 17.86
CA ALA A 60 -6.90 -6.59 16.59
C ALA A 60 -5.49 -7.16 16.33
N LEU A 61 -4.43 -6.52 16.84
CA LEU A 61 -3.05 -7.02 16.83
C LEU A 61 -2.76 -8.09 17.92
N GLN A 62 -3.60 -8.20 18.96
CA GLN A 62 -3.42 -9.16 20.07
C GLN A 62 -4.01 -10.56 19.79
N ALA A 63 -4.77 -10.75 18.71
CA ALA A 63 -5.24 -12.07 18.28
C ALA A 63 -4.18 -12.89 17.49
N THR A 64 -2.92 -12.47 17.51
CA THR A 64 -1.77 -13.29 17.14
C THR A 64 -0.69 -13.07 18.19
N LYS A 65 -0.30 -14.16 18.86
CA LYS A 65 0.69 -14.17 19.96
C LYS A 65 1.87 -13.22 19.69
N PRO A 66 2.35 -12.49 20.72
CA PRO A 66 3.49 -11.60 20.54
C PRO A 66 4.75 -12.44 20.32
N VAL A 67 5.57 -12.03 19.36
CA VAL A 67 6.97 -12.45 19.34
C VAL A 67 7.81 -11.17 19.16
N GLY A 68 8.75 -10.98 20.08
CA GLY A 68 9.48 -9.72 20.29
C GLY A 68 10.35 -9.27 19.10
N PRO A 69 11.13 -8.19 19.28
CA PRO A 69 12.11 -7.77 18.30
C PRO A 69 13.11 -8.92 18.10
N GLY A 70 13.26 -9.41 16.87
CA GLY A 70 14.18 -10.50 16.53
C GLY A 70 13.62 -11.92 16.59
N ALA A 71 12.32 -12.10 16.85
CA ALA A 71 11.75 -13.44 16.83
C ALA A 71 11.16 -13.79 15.45
N ALA A 72 11.73 -14.84 14.86
CA ALA A 72 11.29 -15.39 13.60
C ALA A 72 9.79 -15.72 13.64
N ILE A 73 9.07 -15.25 12.62
CA ILE A 73 7.68 -15.57 12.38
C ILE A 73 7.50 -17.11 12.44
N PRO A 74 6.50 -17.64 13.16
CA PRO A 74 6.18 -19.06 13.11
C PRO A 74 5.93 -19.47 11.65
N ARG A 75 6.70 -20.43 11.15
CA ARG A 75 6.57 -21.01 9.80
C ARG A 75 5.30 -21.88 9.68
N GLY A 76 4.13 -21.27 9.93
CA GLY A 76 2.83 -21.86 9.61
C GLY A 76 2.52 -21.69 8.13
N SER A 77 1.72 -22.58 7.56
CA SER A 77 1.35 -22.57 6.14
C SER A 77 0.38 -21.44 5.75
N GLY A 78 -0.07 -20.62 6.70
CA GLY A 78 -1.11 -19.61 6.50
C GLY A 78 -0.58 -18.21 6.18
N ILE A 79 -1.44 -17.42 5.52
CA ILE A 79 -1.17 -16.00 5.24
C ILE A 79 -1.15 -15.20 6.55
N LEU A 80 -0.07 -14.45 6.77
CA LEU A 80 0.08 -13.67 8.00
C LEU A 80 -0.71 -12.37 7.90
N ASN A 81 -1.47 -12.07 8.94
CA ASN A 81 -2.19 -10.81 9.06
C ASN A 81 -1.36 -9.79 9.83
N VAL A 82 -0.36 -9.22 9.16
CA VAL A 82 0.58 -8.24 9.73
C VAL A 82 0.48 -6.89 9.03
N SER A 83 0.82 -5.83 9.76
CA SER A 83 0.85 -4.47 9.21
C SER A 83 2.08 -4.24 8.34
N LEU A 84 2.00 -3.29 7.39
CA LEU A 84 3.16 -2.89 6.58
C LEU A 84 4.33 -2.40 7.45
N ARG A 85 4.05 -1.73 8.57
CA ARG A 85 5.07 -1.31 9.54
C ARG A 85 5.85 -2.49 10.09
N ARG A 86 5.16 -3.58 10.47
CA ARG A 86 5.83 -4.78 10.98
C ARG A 86 6.73 -5.41 9.91
N LEU A 87 6.33 -5.38 8.63
CA LEU A 87 7.17 -5.86 7.54
C LEU A 87 8.46 -5.01 7.39
N VAL A 88 8.41 -3.71 7.67
CA VAL A 88 9.61 -2.86 7.74
C VAL A 88 10.47 -3.22 8.95
N ASP A 89 9.86 -3.39 10.13
CA ASP A 89 10.57 -3.75 11.36
C ASP A 89 11.27 -5.14 11.23
N ASP A 90 10.68 -6.07 10.48
CA ASP A 90 11.25 -7.40 10.17
C ASP A 90 12.23 -7.38 8.97
N ALA A 91 12.60 -6.19 8.51
CA ALA A 91 13.52 -5.95 7.39
C ALA A 91 13.08 -6.59 6.07
N LEU A 92 11.78 -6.87 5.86
CA LEU A 92 11.27 -7.34 4.57
C LEU A 92 11.46 -6.26 3.50
N MET A 93 11.32 -4.99 3.87
CA MET A 93 11.59 -3.86 2.99
C MET A 93 12.09 -2.65 3.77
N THR A 94 12.72 -1.70 3.07
CA THR A 94 13.12 -0.43 3.64
C THR A 94 11.90 0.46 3.96
N PRO A 95 12.02 1.42 4.90
CA PRO A 95 10.98 2.43 5.12
C PRO A 95 10.66 3.26 3.87
N TRP A 96 11.64 3.43 2.98
CA TRP A 96 11.44 4.13 1.70
C TRP A 96 10.47 3.36 0.80
N TYR A 97 10.67 2.06 0.60
CA TYR A 97 9.75 1.23 -0.17
C TYR A 97 8.34 1.23 0.43
N ALA A 98 8.23 1.11 1.76
CA ALA A 98 6.93 1.15 2.42
C ALA A 98 6.17 2.47 2.15
N ARG A 99 6.86 3.61 2.24
CA ARG A 99 6.28 4.93 1.91
C ARG A 99 5.91 5.02 0.43
N PHE A 100 6.78 4.58 -0.46
CA PHE A 100 6.55 4.61 -1.91
C PHE A 100 5.32 3.77 -2.31
N LEU A 101 5.20 2.56 -1.77
CA LEU A 101 4.03 1.70 -2.01
C LEU A 101 2.76 2.32 -1.43
N ASN A 102 2.81 2.87 -0.21
CA ASN A 102 1.66 3.55 0.39
C ASN A 102 1.18 4.76 -0.45
N SER A 103 2.11 5.59 -0.93
CA SER A 103 1.78 6.70 -1.84
C SER A 103 1.19 6.20 -3.16
N SER A 104 1.69 5.08 -3.68
CA SER A 104 1.20 4.47 -4.91
C SER A 104 -0.22 3.92 -4.78
N LEU A 105 -0.60 3.42 -3.59
CA LEU A 105 -1.98 3.06 -3.26
C LEU A 105 -2.89 4.30 -3.28
N GLY A 106 -2.41 5.44 -2.75
CA GLY A 106 -3.14 6.72 -2.82
C GLY A 106 -3.44 7.17 -4.26
N LEU A 107 -2.55 6.84 -5.20
CA LEU A 107 -2.70 7.09 -6.64
C LEU A 107 -3.45 5.98 -7.38
N LYS A 108 -3.99 4.98 -6.67
CA LYS A 108 -4.68 3.80 -7.23
C LYS A 108 -3.86 3.04 -8.28
N ARG A 109 -2.53 3.07 -8.15
CA ARG A 109 -1.66 2.33 -9.07
C ARG A 109 -1.90 0.83 -8.92
N THR A 110 -1.82 0.13 -10.05
CA THR A 110 -1.86 -1.33 -10.03
C THR A 110 -0.54 -1.87 -9.50
N ILE A 111 -0.58 -2.74 -8.49
CA ILE A 111 0.61 -3.34 -7.86
C ILE A 111 0.55 -4.86 -8.04
N ILE A 112 1.61 -5.41 -8.62
CA ILE A 112 1.81 -6.84 -8.85
C ILE A 112 2.98 -7.29 -7.99
N ILE A 113 2.74 -8.24 -7.09
CA ILE A 113 3.76 -8.78 -6.21
C ILE A 113 4.29 -10.09 -6.81
N SER A 114 5.53 -10.09 -7.24
CA SER A 114 6.21 -11.25 -7.85
C SER A 114 7.21 -11.88 -6.88
N GLY A 115 7.58 -13.13 -7.13
CA GLY A 115 8.52 -13.86 -6.27
C GLY A 115 8.29 -15.38 -6.25
N GLY A 116 9.28 -16.11 -5.75
CA GLY A 116 9.24 -17.57 -5.61
C GLY A 116 8.18 -18.08 -4.62
N PRO A 117 7.97 -19.41 -4.56
CA PRO A 117 7.15 -20.03 -3.51
C PRO A 117 7.59 -19.58 -2.12
N LYS A 118 6.64 -19.35 -1.21
CA LYS A 118 6.90 -18.94 0.19
C LYS A 118 7.67 -17.63 0.39
N ALA A 119 7.93 -16.84 -0.65
CA ALA A 119 8.60 -15.54 -0.56
C ALA A 119 7.78 -14.44 0.16
N GLY A 120 6.65 -14.75 0.80
CA GLY A 120 5.83 -13.77 1.55
C GLY A 120 4.91 -12.89 0.71
N LYS A 121 4.68 -13.21 -0.57
CA LYS A 121 3.85 -12.41 -1.50
C LYS A 121 2.44 -12.13 -0.97
N SER A 122 1.73 -13.18 -0.55
CA SER A 122 0.35 -13.05 -0.06
C SER A 122 0.28 -12.30 1.28
N THR A 123 1.32 -12.41 2.12
CA THR A 123 1.45 -11.61 3.33
C THR A 123 1.62 -10.12 3.01
N LEU A 124 2.49 -9.78 2.05
CA LEU A 124 2.62 -8.39 1.61
C LEU A 124 1.33 -7.88 0.96
N LEU A 125 0.68 -8.69 0.12
CA LEU A 125 -0.62 -8.34 -0.47
C LEU A 125 -1.65 -8.02 0.61
N ASN A 126 -1.75 -8.87 1.63
CA ASN A 126 -2.65 -8.69 2.78
C ASN A 126 -2.35 -7.38 3.52
N ALA A 127 -1.07 -7.07 3.75
CA ALA A 127 -0.63 -5.84 4.40
C ALA A 127 -0.96 -4.58 3.57
N LEU A 128 -0.81 -4.62 2.24
CA LEU A 128 -1.17 -3.50 1.35
C LEU A 128 -2.69 -3.28 1.32
N ILE A 129 -3.49 -4.35 1.31
CA ILE A 129 -4.95 -4.24 1.37
C ILE A 129 -5.41 -3.60 2.68
N ASP A 130 -4.73 -3.86 3.80
CA ASP A 130 -5.08 -3.23 5.09
C ASP A 130 -4.91 -1.70 5.06
N LEU A 131 -4.02 -1.17 4.22
CA LEU A 131 -3.80 0.27 4.06
C LEU A 131 -4.85 0.99 3.22
N LEU A 132 -5.67 0.25 2.44
CA LEU A 132 -6.68 0.87 1.60
C LEU A 132 -7.74 1.60 2.47
N PRO A 133 -8.28 2.75 2.03
CA PRO A 133 -9.43 3.37 2.69
C PRO A 133 -10.57 2.36 2.93
N ARG A 134 -11.27 2.50 4.07
CA ARG A 134 -12.28 1.51 4.51
C ARG A 134 -13.56 1.57 3.70
N ASP A 135 -13.84 2.71 3.08
CA ASP A 135 -14.96 3.01 2.18
C ASP A 135 -14.72 2.58 0.73
N HIS A 136 -13.48 2.23 0.36
CA HIS A 136 -13.19 1.70 -0.96
C HIS A 136 -13.86 0.33 -1.17
N ARG A 137 -14.54 0.19 -2.32
CA ARG A 137 -15.14 -1.09 -2.72
C ARG A 137 -14.06 -2.03 -3.26
N ILE A 138 -13.89 -3.17 -2.60
CA ILE A 138 -12.95 -4.22 -3.01
C ILE A 138 -13.74 -5.38 -3.61
N VAL A 139 -13.35 -5.84 -4.80
CA VAL A 139 -13.82 -7.11 -5.34
C VAL A 139 -12.62 -8.03 -5.50
N ALA A 140 -12.60 -9.10 -4.70
CA ALA A 140 -11.52 -10.07 -4.68
C ALA A 140 -11.91 -11.34 -5.43
N ILE A 141 -10.98 -11.90 -6.20
CA ILE A 141 -11.12 -13.15 -6.95
C ILE A 141 -10.05 -14.12 -6.46
N ASP A 142 -10.48 -15.26 -5.89
CA ASP A 142 -9.57 -16.29 -5.40
C ASP A 142 -10.00 -17.71 -5.81
N ASP A 143 -9.04 -18.62 -5.80
CA ASP A 143 -9.21 -20.06 -6.10
C ASP A 143 -9.31 -20.90 -4.82
N ALA A 144 -8.61 -20.48 -3.76
CA ALA A 144 -8.44 -21.26 -2.54
C ALA A 144 -9.51 -21.00 -1.47
N ASP A 145 -9.69 -21.95 -0.55
CA ASP A 145 -10.47 -21.76 0.68
C ASP A 145 -9.75 -20.85 1.69
N GLU A 146 -8.41 -20.75 1.60
CA GLU A 146 -7.59 -19.80 2.34
C GLU A 146 -7.51 -18.45 1.59
N GLY A 147 -8.64 -17.72 1.56
CA GLY A 147 -8.65 -16.33 1.12
C GLY A 147 -7.85 -15.42 2.05
N LEU A 148 -7.46 -14.25 1.54
CA LEU A 148 -6.72 -13.22 2.31
C LEU A 148 -7.50 -12.82 3.58
N PRO A 149 -6.96 -13.04 4.80
CA PRO A 149 -7.69 -12.80 6.05
C PRO A 149 -8.24 -11.38 6.19
N ILE A 150 -7.50 -10.38 5.71
CA ILE A 150 -7.90 -8.97 5.79
C ILE A 150 -9.23 -8.67 5.10
N LEU A 151 -9.57 -9.42 4.05
CA LEU A 151 -10.81 -9.23 3.29
C LEU A 151 -12.05 -9.58 4.11
N LYS A 152 -11.92 -10.48 5.09
CA LYS A 152 -13.02 -10.85 6.00
C LYS A 152 -13.27 -9.79 7.08
N MET A 153 -12.30 -8.90 7.31
CA MET A 153 -12.38 -7.83 8.30
C MET A 153 -12.81 -6.48 7.70
N ARG A 154 -13.30 -6.48 6.45
CA ARG A 154 -13.69 -5.27 5.71
C ARG A 154 -15.14 -5.33 5.27
N SER A 155 -15.89 -4.26 5.53
CA SER A 155 -17.33 -4.19 5.25
C SER A 155 -17.67 -4.05 3.76
N PHE A 156 -16.86 -3.35 2.97
CA PHE A 156 -17.11 -3.08 1.54
C PHE A 156 -16.34 -4.03 0.61
N THR A 157 -16.38 -5.33 0.92
CA THR A 157 -15.64 -6.35 0.18
C THR A 157 -16.57 -7.43 -0.37
N VAL A 158 -16.44 -7.74 -1.66
CA VAL A 158 -17.08 -8.88 -2.32
C VAL A 158 -16.00 -9.90 -2.67
N GLN A 159 -16.18 -11.16 -2.30
CA GLN A 159 -15.25 -12.25 -2.60
C GLN A 159 -15.90 -13.21 -3.60
N LEU A 160 -15.29 -13.35 -4.77
CA LEU A 160 -15.71 -14.25 -5.84
C LEU A 160 -14.74 -15.43 -5.91
N LYS A 161 -15.28 -16.64 -6.06
CA LYS A 161 -14.48 -17.85 -6.23
C LYS A 161 -14.38 -18.23 -7.71
N ALA A 162 -13.16 -18.44 -8.20
CA ALA A 162 -12.92 -18.96 -9.55
C ALA A 162 -11.54 -19.61 -9.66
N LYS A 163 -11.50 -20.82 -10.23
CA LYS A 163 -10.27 -21.58 -10.38
C LYS A 163 -9.25 -20.91 -11.31
N ARG A 164 -7.99 -20.82 -10.90
CA ARG A 164 -6.88 -20.22 -11.68
C ARG A 164 -6.75 -20.86 -13.06
N GLY A 165 -6.48 -20.05 -14.08
CA GLY A 165 -6.24 -20.50 -15.45
C GLY A 165 -7.45 -21.07 -16.19
N THR A 166 -8.66 -20.96 -15.62
CA THR A 166 -9.89 -21.44 -16.24
C THR A 166 -10.64 -20.34 -17.00
N PRO A 167 -11.40 -20.66 -18.06
CA PRO A 167 -12.28 -19.70 -18.72
C PRO A 167 -13.30 -19.05 -17.76
N ALA A 168 -13.72 -19.79 -16.74
CA ALA A 168 -14.60 -19.26 -15.70
C ALA A 168 -13.97 -18.06 -14.97
N ARG A 169 -12.66 -18.10 -14.67
CA ARG A 169 -11.95 -16.99 -14.01
C ARG A 169 -11.91 -15.72 -14.85
N ILE A 170 -11.73 -15.85 -16.15
CA ILE A 170 -11.82 -14.72 -17.10
C ILE A 170 -13.21 -14.08 -17.02
N SER A 171 -14.27 -14.89 -17.05
CA SER A 171 -15.64 -14.38 -16.90
C SER A 171 -15.90 -13.73 -15.53
N THR A 172 -15.21 -14.18 -14.50
CA THR A 172 -15.29 -13.62 -13.14
C THR A 172 -14.60 -12.27 -13.04
N PHE A 173 -13.49 -12.03 -13.75
CA PHE A 173 -12.89 -10.70 -13.81
C PHE A 173 -13.84 -9.67 -14.45
N ARG A 174 -14.53 -10.05 -15.53
CA ARG A 174 -15.57 -9.21 -16.12
C ARG A 174 -16.69 -8.89 -15.12
N LYS A 175 -17.23 -9.91 -14.45
CA LYS A 175 -18.25 -9.72 -13.41
C LYS A 175 -17.76 -8.81 -12.28
N ALA A 176 -16.49 -8.96 -11.90
CA ALA A 176 -15.86 -8.08 -10.90
C ALA A 176 -15.79 -6.64 -11.41
N ALA A 177 -15.46 -6.41 -12.69
CA ALA A 177 -15.44 -5.09 -13.30
C ALA A 177 -16.83 -4.44 -13.34
N ASP A 178 -17.88 -5.21 -13.63
CA ASP A 178 -19.27 -4.73 -13.66
C ASP A 178 -19.74 -4.22 -12.29
N MET A 179 -19.14 -4.74 -11.21
CA MET A 179 -19.36 -4.25 -9.84
C MET A 179 -18.69 -2.90 -9.55
N ARG A 180 -17.96 -2.32 -10.51
CA ARG A 180 -17.26 -1.02 -10.38
C ARG A 180 -16.45 -0.91 -9.08
N PRO A 181 -15.52 -1.84 -8.81
CA PRO A 181 -14.68 -1.78 -7.64
C PRO A 181 -13.75 -0.57 -7.71
N THR A 182 -13.40 -0.01 -6.55
CA THR A 182 -12.23 0.87 -6.45
C THR A 182 -10.94 0.04 -6.58
N TRP A 183 -10.98 -1.20 -6.06
CA TRP A 183 -9.87 -2.14 -6.11
C TRP A 183 -10.32 -3.53 -6.56
N MET A 184 -9.72 -4.04 -7.62
CA MET A 184 -9.83 -5.45 -7.99
C MET A 184 -8.62 -6.19 -7.43
N VAL A 185 -8.87 -7.22 -6.62
CA VAL A 185 -7.83 -8.04 -6.00
C VAL A 185 -7.88 -9.43 -6.61
N ALA A 186 -6.75 -9.96 -7.06
CA ALA A 186 -6.63 -11.36 -7.42
C ALA A 186 -5.55 -12.00 -6.55
N GLY A 187 -5.91 -13.01 -5.74
CA GLY A 187 -4.98 -13.62 -4.77
C GLY A 187 -3.67 -14.05 -5.40
N GLU A 188 -3.74 -14.72 -6.55
CA GLU A 188 -2.60 -15.03 -7.41
C GLU A 188 -3.06 -15.17 -8.87
N LEU A 189 -2.28 -14.64 -9.81
CA LEU A 189 -2.49 -14.82 -11.24
C LEU A 189 -1.55 -15.91 -11.76
N VAL A 190 -2.11 -16.81 -12.55
CA VAL A 190 -1.30 -17.63 -13.47
C VAL A 190 -1.19 -16.93 -14.82
N ARG A 191 -0.26 -17.39 -15.66
CA ARG A 191 0.06 -16.73 -16.95
C ARG A 191 -1.18 -16.40 -17.81
N ARG A 192 -2.18 -17.30 -17.84
CA ARG A 192 -3.43 -17.11 -18.59
C ARG A 192 -4.40 -16.07 -18.01
N ASP A 193 -4.27 -15.77 -16.72
CA ASP A 193 -5.18 -14.84 -16.02
C ASP A 193 -4.74 -13.38 -16.19
N ALA A 194 -3.46 -13.14 -16.48
CA ALA A 194 -2.87 -11.81 -16.41
C ALA A 194 -3.39 -10.83 -17.47
N PRO A 195 -3.41 -11.14 -18.78
CA PRO A 195 -3.97 -10.22 -19.77
C PRO A 195 -5.45 -9.85 -19.49
N PRO A 196 -6.35 -10.80 -19.20
CA PRO A 196 -7.73 -10.47 -18.84
C PRO A 196 -7.86 -9.67 -17.55
N PHE A 197 -7.02 -9.94 -16.54
CA PHE A 197 -7.03 -9.13 -15.31
C PHE A 197 -6.68 -7.67 -15.60
N LEU A 198 -5.60 -7.43 -16.38
CA LEU A 198 -5.16 -6.08 -16.73
C LEU A 198 -6.19 -5.32 -17.60
N GLU A 199 -6.87 -6.03 -18.50
CA GLU A 199 -7.90 -5.46 -19.40
C GLU A 199 -9.01 -4.72 -18.64
N TYR A 200 -9.42 -5.25 -17.48
CA TYR A 200 -10.52 -4.69 -16.69
C TYR A 200 -10.10 -3.60 -15.70
N LEU A 201 -8.82 -3.23 -15.67
CA LEU A 201 -8.31 -2.15 -14.85
C LEU A 201 -8.27 -0.85 -15.63
N THR A 202 -8.48 0.26 -14.93
CA THR A 202 -8.50 1.60 -15.51
C THR A 202 -7.47 2.54 -14.88
N GLY A 203 -6.85 2.15 -13.76
CA GLY A 203 -5.86 2.92 -13.03
C GLY A 203 -6.48 4.10 -12.25
N SER A 204 -7.09 5.05 -12.94
CA SER A 204 -7.67 6.25 -12.33
C SER A 204 -8.92 5.98 -11.48
N SER A 205 -9.76 5.01 -11.90
CA SER A 205 -10.95 4.60 -11.15
C SER A 205 -10.78 3.28 -10.43
N THR A 206 -10.14 2.30 -11.08
CA THR A 206 -9.96 0.94 -10.55
C THR A 206 -8.49 0.56 -10.55
N GLY A 207 -7.91 0.45 -9.35
CA GLY A 207 -6.58 -0.10 -9.14
C GLY A 207 -6.61 -1.63 -9.03
N GLY A 208 -5.54 -2.29 -9.44
CA GLY A 208 -5.37 -3.74 -9.27
C GLY A 208 -4.36 -4.09 -8.18
N LEU A 209 -4.62 -5.10 -7.36
CA LEU A 209 -3.61 -5.70 -6.48
C LEU A 209 -3.57 -7.21 -6.69
N THR A 210 -2.38 -7.77 -6.86
CA THR A 210 -2.26 -9.20 -7.10
C THR A 210 -0.89 -9.77 -6.78
N THR A 211 -0.79 -11.11 -6.73
CA THR A 211 0.48 -11.81 -6.73
C THR A 211 0.68 -12.63 -8.00
N VAL A 212 1.94 -12.89 -8.35
CA VAL A 212 2.33 -13.82 -9.41
C VAL A 212 3.52 -14.64 -8.94
N GLN A 213 3.51 -15.94 -9.24
CA GLN A 213 4.70 -16.76 -9.04
C GLN A 213 5.69 -16.49 -10.17
N SER A 214 6.85 -15.98 -9.82
CA SER A 214 7.88 -15.58 -10.80
C SER A 214 9.22 -15.47 -10.09
N LEU A 215 10.26 -16.04 -10.70
CA LEU A 215 11.66 -15.85 -10.28
C LEU A 215 12.32 -14.67 -11.02
N ASP A 216 11.76 -14.30 -12.18
CA ASP A 216 12.15 -13.12 -12.92
C ASP A 216 10.90 -12.42 -13.48
N PRO A 217 10.48 -11.29 -12.87
CA PRO A 217 9.35 -10.50 -13.34
C PRO A 217 9.48 -10.07 -14.79
N GLU A 218 10.68 -9.80 -15.31
CA GLU A 218 10.86 -9.31 -16.68
C GLU A 218 10.49 -10.38 -17.69
N THR A 219 11.02 -11.60 -17.50
CA THR A 219 10.61 -12.78 -18.28
C THR A 219 9.11 -13.00 -18.20
N THR A 220 8.53 -12.91 -17.00
CA THR A 220 7.08 -13.12 -16.81
C THR A 220 6.24 -12.07 -17.55
N LEU A 221 6.66 -10.80 -17.54
CA LEU A 221 5.99 -9.71 -18.26
C LEU A 221 6.11 -9.88 -19.77
N ASN A 222 7.29 -10.27 -20.28
CA ASN A 222 7.49 -10.56 -21.69
C ASN A 222 6.61 -11.72 -22.17
N GLU A 223 6.41 -12.75 -21.33
CA GLU A 223 5.46 -13.83 -21.63
C GLU A 223 4.02 -13.32 -21.76
N TRP A 224 3.60 -12.38 -20.91
CA TRP A 224 2.26 -11.79 -20.98
C TRP A 224 2.08 -10.94 -22.26
N LEU A 225 3.12 -10.22 -22.67
CA LEU A 225 3.16 -9.48 -23.94
C LEU A 225 3.05 -10.42 -25.15
N ALA A 226 3.78 -11.54 -25.12
CA ALA A 226 3.74 -12.54 -26.18
C ALA A 226 2.37 -13.23 -26.32
N MET A 227 1.62 -13.36 -25.21
CA MET A 227 0.30 -13.99 -25.21
C MET A 227 -0.81 -13.13 -25.81
N ASN A 228 -0.78 -11.82 -25.56
CA ASN A 228 -1.79 -10.89 -26.05
C ASN A 228 -1.17 -9.55 -26.36
N LYS A 229 -1.22 -9.14 -27.64
CA LYS A 229 -0.69 -7.85 -28.09
C LYS A 229 -1.33 -6.65 -27.39
N ALA A 230 -2.59 -6.76 -26.96
CA ALA A 230 -3.28 -5.72 -26.20
C ALA A 230 -2.70 -5.52 -24.79
N THR A 231 -1.97 -6.50 -24.25
CA THR A 231 -1.27 -6.36 -22.95
C THR A 231 -0.32 -5.17 -22.96
N ALA A 232 0.35 -4.88 -24.09
CA ALA A 232 1.25 -3.73 -24.18
C ALA A 232 0.51 -2.42 -23.91
N GLU A 233 -0.66 -2.24 -24.53
CA GLU A 233 -1.49 -1.05 -24.32
C GLU A 233 -1.98 -0.95 -22.88
N HIS A 234 -2.41 -2.07 -22.28
CA HIS A 234 -2.83 -2.09 -20.88
C HIS A 234 -1.67 -1.74 -19.93
N LEU A 235 -0.47 -2.31 -20.12
CA LEU A 235 0.70 -1.97 -19.31
C LEU A 235 1.08 -0.50 -19.45
N ARG A 236 1.06 0.05 -20.67
CA ARG A 236 1.32 1.47 -20.90
C ARG A 236 0.31 2.39 -20.21
N LYS A 237 -0.98 2.05 -20.30
CA LYS A 237 -2.07 2.83 -19.70
C LYS A 237 -2.04 2.77 -18.17
N LEU A 238 -1.83 1.58 -17.62
CA LEU A 238 -1.88 1.35 -16.17
C LEU A 238 -0.58 1.74 -15.46
N ASN A 239 0.55 1.70 -16.17
CA ASN A 239 1.90 1.85 -15.63
C ASN A 239 2.05 1.12 -14.28
N PRO A 240 1.86 -0.22 -14.22
CA PRO A 240 1.83 -0.92 -12.95
C PRO A 240 3.20 -0.93 -12.27
N LEU A 241 3.15 -1.10 -10.95
CA LEU A 241 4.32 -1.39 -10.12
C LEU A 241 4.45 -2.90 -9.96
N VAL A 242 5.65 -3.42 -10.20
CA VAL A 242 5.99 -4.79 -9.86
C VAL A 242 6.96 -4.79 -8.70
N VAL A 243 6.53 -5.40 -7.59
CA VAL A 243 7.33 -5.57 -6.37
C VAL A 243 7.84 -7.00 -6.37
N HIS A 244 9.15 -7.20 -6.45
CA HIS A 244 9.75 -8.52 -6.50
C HIS A 244 10.30 -8.93 -5.15
N LEU A 245 9.90 -10.13 -4.68
CA LEU A 245 10.36 -10.71 -3.43
C LEU A 245 11.20 -11.96 -3.69
N GLU A 246 12.31 -12.02 -2.98
CA GLU A 246 13.20 -13.17 -2.90
C GLU A 246 13.41 -13.57 -1.45
N LEU A 247 13.94 -14.78 -1.23
CA LEU A 247 14.42 -15.20 0.08
C LEU A 247 15.92 -14.89 0.14
N ASP A 248 16.37 -14.28 1.24
CA ASP A 248 17.80 -14.10 1.50
C ASP A 248 18.46 -15.44 1.91
N GLU A 249 19.78 -15.41 2.15
CA GLU A 249 20.55 -16.59 2.56
C GLU A 249 20.07 -17.24 3.87
N GLU A 250 19.29 -16.51 4.67
CA GLU A 250 18.68 -16.99 5.92
C GLU A 250 17.20 -17.41 5.74
N ASP A 251 16.74 -17.61 4.50
CA ASP A 251 15.36 -17.90 4.12
C ASP A 251 14.36 -16.80 4.55
N ARG A 252 14.80 -15.55 4.68
CA ARG A 252 13.92 -14.44 5.07
C ARG A 252 13.43 -13.70 3.81
N PRO A 253 12.14 -13.38 3.71
CA PRO A 253 11.61 -12.64 2.57
C PRO A 253 12.15 -11.22 2.54
N ARG A 254 12.58 -10.78 1.35
CA ARG A 254 13.09 -9.43 1.07
C ARG A 254 12.47 -8.90 -0.21
N VAL A 255 12.03 -7.64 -0.20
CA VAL A 255 11.79 -6.87 -1.42
C VAL A 255 13.15 -6.50 -1.98
N VAL A 256 13.52 -7.14 -3.08
CA VAL A 256 14.81 -6.94 -3.75
C VAL A 256 14.74 -5.86 -4.81
N ARG A 257 13.59 -5.69 -5.47
CA ARG A 257 13.37 -4.63 -6.45
C ARG A 257 11.92 -4.20 -6.53
N VAL A 258 11.70 -2.92 -6.78
CA VAL A 258 10.43 -2.38 -7.22
C VAL A 258 10.65 -1.72 -8.57
N ILE A 259 9.89 -2.15 -9.57
CA ILE A 259 10.01 -1.65 -10.94
C ILE A 259 8.68 -1.05 -11.39
N GLU A 260 8.77 0.06 -12.12
CA GLU A 260 7.67 0.55 -12.93
C GLU A 260 7.73 -0.07 -14.30
N VAL A 261 6.56 -0.51 -14.77
CA VAL A 261 6.44 -1.21 -16.03
C VAL A 261 5.58 -0.40 -16.96
N THR A 262 6.12 -0.07 -18.12
CA THR A 262 5.38 0.48 -19.24
C THR A 262 5.82 -0.22 -20.53
N THR A 263 5.30 0.22 -21.66
CA THR A 263 5.77 -0.26 -22.96
C THR A 263 5.96 0.88 -23.93
N ASP A 264 6.97 0.76 -24.79
CA ASP A 264 7.16 1.59 -25.96
C ASP A 264 7.21 0.73 -27.22
N ARG A 265 6.38 1.08 -28.22
CA ARG A 265 6.24 0.32 -29.47
C ARG A 265 6.05 -1.20 -29.29
N GLY A 266 5.38 -1.60 -28.21
CA GLY A 266 5.12 -3.01 -27.86
C GLY A 266 6.26 -3.70 -27.09
N ASN A 267 7.38 -3.03 -26.87
CA ASN A 267 8.49 -3.55 -26.07
C ASN A 267 8.37 -3.10 -24.61
N LEU A 268 8.79 -3.98 -23.70
CA LEU A 268 8.80 -3.70 -22.27
C LEU A 268 9.81 -2.59 -21.96
N VAL A 269 9.38 -1.60 -21.18
CA VAL A 269 10.23 -0.54 -20.64
C VAL A 269 10.11 -0.59 -19.13
N ILE A 270 11.26 -0.75 -18.47
CA ILE A 270 11.36 -0.97 -17.03
C ILE A 270 12.11 0.19 -16.41
N THR A 271 11.53 0.80 -15.39
CA THR A 271 12.18 1.86 -14.61
C THR A 271 12.32 1.40 -13.17
N PRO A 272 13.54 1.10 -12.68
CA PRO A 272 13.77 0.78 -11.28
C PRO A 272 13.38 1.94 -10.37
N ARG A 273 12.82 1.60 -9.20
CA ARG A 273 12.51 2.53 -8.13
C ARG A 273 13.39 2.19 -6.94
N GLU A 274 14.35 3.05 -6.70
CA GLU A 274 15.36 2.89 -5.66
C GLU A 274 15.44 4.17 -4.83
N GLN A 275 15.84 4.00 -3.57
CA GLN A 275 16.18 5.13 -2.72
C GLN A 275 17.47 5.74 -3.26
N VAL A 276 17.38 6.95 -3.82
CA VAL A 276 18.56 7.72 -4.18
C VAL A 276 19.07 8.37 -2.89
N ASP A 277 20.23 7.93 -2.39
CA ASP A 277 20.88 8.59 -1.27
C ASP A 277 21.35 9.97 -1.70
N SER A 278 20.89 10.98 -0.96
CA SER A 278 21.17 12.40 -1.25
C SER A 278 22.64 12.77 -1.03
N GLU A 279 23.48 11.86 -0.53
CA GLU A 279 24.93 12.04 -0.36
C GLU A 279 25.75 11.68 -1.61
N GLN A 280 25.16 11.02 -2.62
CA GLN A 280 25.83 10.77 -3.91
C GLN A 280 25.47 11.80 -5.00
N VAL A 281 24.66 12.82 -4.69
CA VAL A 281 24.52 14.02 -5.54
C VAL A 281 25.55 15.06 -5.11
N GLY A 282 26.82 14.65 -5.07
CA GLY A 282 27.96 15.53 -4.92
C GLY A 282 28.47 15.98 -6.29
N VAL A 283 28.15 17.23 -6.63
CA VAL A 283 28.86 18.07 -7.63
C VAL A 283 28.85 17.57 -9.10
N GLN A 284 27.79 17.93 -9.82
CA GLN A 284 27.96 18.69 -11.07
C GLN A 284 27.05 19.92 -11.02
N GLY A 285 27.54 20.95 -10.33
CA GLY A 285 27.11 22.29 -10.63
C GLY A 285 27.54 22.64 -12.05
N GLY A 286 26.58 23.03 -12.89
CA GLY A 286 26.86 23.67 -14.18
C GLY A 286 26.37 22.92 -15.41
N GLN A 287 25.05 22.76 -15.56
CA GLN A 287 24.40 22.92 -16.87
C GLN A 287 22.93 23.27 -16.64
N ARG A 288 22.70 24.49 -16.13
CA ARG A 288 21.45 25.19 -16.43
C ARG A 288 21.41 25.39 -17.93
N SER A 289 20.61 24.56 -18.59
CA SER A 289 19.79 24.89 -19.74
C SER A 289 20.45 25.79 -20.78
N ASP A 290 21.00 25.18 -21.82
CA ASP A 290 21.23 25.86 -23.11
C ASP A 290 19.91 26.43 -23.71
N LEU A 291 18.75 26.04 -23.17
CA LEU A 291 17.46 26.68 -23.42
C LEU A 291 17.31 28.10 -22.82
N ALA A 292 17.98 28.43 -21.70
CA ALA A 292 17.85 29.76 -21.09
C ALA A 292 18.76 30.83 -21.73
N LYS A 293 19.85 30.41 -22.40
CA LYS A 293 20.71 31.34 -23.15
C LYS A 293 20.15 31.67 -24.54
N ALA A 294 19.37 30.77 -25.14
CA ALA A 294 18.71 31.01 -26.42
C ALA A 294 17.57 32.05 -26.31
N GLU A 295 16.83 32.08 -25.19
CA GLU A 295 15.73 33.03 -25.00
C GLU A 295 16.21 34.47 -24.72
N GLN A 296 17.43 34.65 -24.18
CA GLN A 296 17.95 35.98 -23.85
C GLN A 296 18.67 36.66 -25.02
N GLN A 297 19.13 35.90 -26.02
CA GLN A 297 19.69 36.46 -27.27
C GLN A 297 18.64 36.83 -28.32
N ALA A 298 17.44 36.24 -28.26
CA ALA A 298 16.33 36.61 -29.14
C ALA A 298 15.64 37.92 -28.72
N ALA A 299 15.79 38.37 -27.47
CA ALA A 299 15.13 39.57 -26.93
C ALA A 299 15.93 40.87 -27.10
N ILE A 300 17.14 40.82 -27.67
CA ILE A 300 18.02 42.00 -27.86
C ILE A 300 18.21 42.34 -29.35
N ALA A 301 17.70 41.50 -30.27
CA ALA A 301 17.83 41.68 -31.71
C ALA A 301 16.48 41.87 -32.46
N GLY A 302 15.41 42.23 -31.74
CA GLY A 302 14.08 42.52 -32.30
C GLY A 302 13.57 43.89 -31.87
#